data_AF-A0A9D8MZT4-F1
#
_entry.id   AF-A0A9D8MZT4-F1
#
_cell.length_a   1.000
_cell.length_b   1.000
_cell.length_c   1.000
_cell.angle_alpha   90.00
_cell.angle_beta   90.00
_cell.angle_gamma   90.00
#
_symmetry.space_group_name_H-M   'P 1'
#
loop_
_entity.id
_entity.type
_entity.pdbx_description
1 polymer ?
#
loop_
_entity_poly.entity_id
_entity_poly.type
_entity_poly.pdbx_seq_one_letter_code
_entity_poly.pdbx_strand_id
1 'polypeptide(L)'
;MTLQPPAGTRGFGPLSAINWDVSKETDFVRENEERLIRLIQIEQISAAKDIKIIVENEYIDGYVFGPNDFAASMGHIKDMYNPDVQSEIKKAAAVILDSGKTLGVSLSMVKKAEELEYWRDMGCTLFSLGADYGFIREGAKNLLDFCNGSLKR
;
A
#
# COMPACT_ATOMS: atom_id res chain seq x y z
N MET A 1 -5.27 -16.17 -2.79
CA MET A 1 -4.75 -17.45 -3.31
C MET A 1 -4.10 -17.20 -4.66
N THR A 2 -2.80 -16.88 -4.68
CA THR A 2 -2.08 -16.41 -5.88
C THR A 2 -1.12 -17.46 -6.49
N LEU A 3 -0.74 -18.49 -5.72
CA LEU A 3 0.17 -19.56 -6.09
C LEU A 3 -0.57 -20.80 -6.59
N GLN A 4 -0.02 -21.48 -7.59
CA GLN A 4 -0.50 -22.77 -8.10
C GLN A 4 0.01 -23.93 -7.23
N PRO A 5 -0.57 -25.13 -7.32
CA PRO A 5 0.01 -26.32 -6.69
C PRO A 5 1.43 -26.60 -7.20
N PRO A 6 2.37 -27.03 -6.33
CA PRO A 6 2.17 -27.41 -4.93
C PRO A 6 2.25 -26.25 -3.92
N ALA A 7 2.74 -25.07 -4.32
CA ALA A 7 2.97 -23.94 -3.40
C ALA A 7 1.68 -23.27 -2.90
N GLY A 8 0.55 -23.49 -3.60
CA GLY A 8 -0.76 -23.02 -3.18
C GLY A 8 -1.89 -23.76 -3.88
N THR A 9 -3.02 -23.08 -3.99
CA THR A 9 -4.30 -23.70 -4.40
C THR A 9 -4.98 -22.99 -5.57
N ARG A 10 -4.30 -22.02 -6.23
CA ARG A 10 -4.83 -21.28 -7.40
C ARG A 10 -5.17 -22.24 -8.55
N GLY A 11 -6.39 -22.16 -9.04
CA GLY A 11 -6.82 -22.91 -10.22
C GLY A 11 -6.09 -22.49 -11.49
N PHE A 12 -5.97 -23.43 -12.43
CA PHE A 12 -5.29 -23.21 -13.71
C PHE A 12 -6.28 -22.71 -14.77
N GLY A 13 -6.14 -21.45 -15.18
CA GLY A 13 -6.94 -20.82 -16.23
C GLY A 13 -6.24 -19.59 -16.78
N PRO A 14 -5.18 -19.75 -17.60
CA PRO A 14 -4.24 -18.68 -17.92
C PRO A 14 -4.72 -17.76 -19.05
N LEU A 15 -5.82 -18.08 -19.75
CA LEU A 15 -6.19 -17.47 -21.05
C LEU A 15 -6.08 -15.93 -21.08
N SER A 16 -6.65 -15.24 -20.10
CA SER A 16 -6.52 -13.78 -20.00
C SER A 16 -5.12 -13.33 -19.58
N ALA A 17 -4.46 -14.07 -18.69
CA ALA A 17 -3.10 -13.78 -18.22
C ALA A 17 -2.02 -14.01 -19.29
N ILE A 18 -2.32 -14.82 -20.31
CA ILE A 18 -1.48 -15.02 -21.50
C ILE A 18 -1.93 -14.17 -22.69
N ASN A 19 -2.75 -13.14 -22.45
CA ASN A 19 -3.25 -12.23 -23.47
C ASN A 19 -3.99 -12.97 -24.62
N TRP A 20 -4.84 -13.94 -24.28
CA TRP A 20 -5.63 -14.72 -25.25
C TRP A 20 -4.75 -15.44 -26.28
N ASP A 21 -3.74 -16.16 -25.79
CA ASP A 21 -2.78 -16.96 -26.58
C ASP A 21 -1.76 -16.14 -27.41
N VAL A 22 -1.69 -14.82 -27.17
CA VAL A 22 -0.60 -13.98 -27.70
C VAL A 22 0.72 -14.29 -27.00
N SER A 23 0.67 -14.63 -25.71
CA SER A 23 1.83 -15.11 -24.94
C SER A 23 1.80 -16.64 -24.84
N LYS A 24 2.96 -17.29 -24.84
CA LYS A 24 3.02 -18.75 -24.68
C LYS A 24 2.61 -19.16 -23.27
N GLU A 25 1.70 -20.14 -23.19
CA GLU A 25 1.29 -20.73 -21.91
C GLU A 25 2.48 -21.33 -21.12
N THR A 26 3.45 -21.91 -21.82
CA THR A 26 4.65 -22.50 -21.19
C THR A 26 5.52 -21.47 -20.50
N ASP A 27 5.65 -20.26 -21.05
CA ASP A 27 6.37 -19.16 -20.42
C ASP A 27 5.60 -18.65 -19.20
N PHE A 28 4.27 -18.56 -19.30
CA PHE A 28 3.44 -18.21 -18.16
C PHE A 28 3.57 -19.21 -17.01
N VAL A 29 3.51 -20.52 -17.25
CA VAL A 29 3.67 -21.53 -16.19
C VAL A 29 5.02 -21.39 -15.49
N ARG A 30 6.09 -21.15 -16.25
CA ARG A 30 7.45 -21.02 -15.72
C ARG A 30 7.63 -19.76 -14.86
N GLU A 31 7.00 -18.65 -15.24
CA GLU A 31 7.27 -17.32 -14.66
C GLU A 31 6.16 -16.81 -13.73
N ASN A 32 4.99 -17.45 -13.71
CA ASN A 32 3.80 -16.91 -13.05
C ASN A 32 3.98 -16.66 -11.54
N GLU A 33 4.84 -17.41 -10.86
CA GLU A 33 5.13 -17.17 -9.45
C GLU A 33 5.92 -15.87 -9.23
N GLU A 34 6.91 -15.62 -10.10
CA GLU A 34 7.83 -14.48 -10.09
C GLU A 34 7.20 -13.20 -10.67
N ARG A 35 6.17 -13.33 -11.51
CA ARG A 35 5.50 -12.19 -12.16
C ARG A 35 4.48 -11.46 -11.27
N LEU A 36 4.10 -12.04 -10.15
CA LEU A 36 3.10 -11.46 -9.26
C LEU A 36 3.78 -10.71 -8.13
N ILE A 37 3.30 -9.49 -7.86
CA ILE A 37 3.66 -8.72 -6.67
C ILE A 37 2.56 -8.93 -5.63
N ARG A 38 2.96 -9.34 -4.43
CA ARG A 38 2.09 -9.60 -3.29
C ARG A 38 2.43 -8.62 -2.18
N LEU A 39 1.51 -7.71 -1.93
CA LEU A 39 1.63 -6.69 -0.89
C LEU A 39 0.59 -6.97 0.20
N ILE A 40 1.00 -6.89 1.46
CA ILE A 40 0.08 -6.95 2.60
C ILE A 40 -0.09 -5.55 3.18
N GLN A 41 -1.33 -5.14 3.40
CA GLN A 41 -1.62 -3.88 4.07
C GLN A 41 -1.61 -4.08 5.60
N ILE A 42 -0.85 -3.27 6.32
CA ILE A 42 -0.75 -3.27 7.78
C ILE A 42 -1.61 -2.13 8.33
N GLU A 43 -2.76 -2.50 8.89
CA GLU A 43 -3.80 -1.56 9.33
C GLU A 43 -4.30 -1.84 10.76
N GLN A 44 -3.73 -2.85 11.41
CA GLN A 44 -4.11 -3.24 12.75
C GLN A 44 -2.89 -3.33 13.64
N ILE A 45 -3.02 -2.84 14.88
CA ILE A 45 -1.97 -2.96 15.89
C ILE A 45 -1.61 -4.42 16.20
N SER A 46 -2.56 -5.36 16.08
CA SER A 46 -2.26 -6.79 16.20
C SER A 46 -1.28 -7.26 15.13
N ALA A 47 -1.45 -6.85 13.88
CA ALA A 47 -0.53 -7.17 12.79
C ALA A 47 0.87 -6.57 13.02
N ALA A 48 0.96 -5.34 13.54
CA ALA A 48 2.26 -4.77 13.91
C ALA A 48 2.95 -5.52 15.07
N LYS A 49 2.18 -6.03 16.03
CA LYS A 49 2.74 -6.86 17.12
C LYS A 49 3.25 -8.21 16.63
N ASP A 50 2.58 -8.80 15.64
CA ASP A 50 2.95 -10.07 15.03
C ASP A 50 3.87 -9.90 13.81
N ILE A 51 4.39 -8.70 13.55
CA ILE A 51 5.08 -8.37 12.30
C ILE A 51 6.28 -9.29 12.04
N LYS A 52 7.00 -9.72 13.10
CA LYS A 52 8.13 -10.65 12.99
C LYS A 52 7.73 -11.98 12.33
N ILE A 53 6.57 -12.52 12.69
CA ILE A 53 6.06 -13.76 12.11
C ILE A 53 5.53 -13.50 10.70
N ILE A 54 4.88 -12.36 10.50
CA ILE A 54 4.29 -11.99 9.21
C ILE A 54 5.36 -11.83 8.12
N VAL A 55 6.53 -11.24 8.44
CA VAL A 55 7.63 -11.01 7.48
C VAL A 55 8.39 -12.29 7.09
N GLU A 56 8.23 -13.38 7.84
CA GLU A 56 8.84 -14.68 7.51
C GLU A 56 8.22 -15.35 6.28
N ASN A 57 7.07 -14.87 5.80
CA ASN A 57 6.43 -15.41 4.61
C ASN A 57 7.24 -15.05 3.35
N GLU A 58 7.94 -16.04 2.80
CA GLU A 58 8.81 -15.88 1.63
C GLU A 58 8.07 -15.35 0.40
N TYR A 59 6.77 -15.67 0.26
CA TYR A 59 5.94 -15.28 -0.87
C TYR A 59 5.38 -13.85 -0.76
N ILE A 60 5.66 -13.09 0.29
CA ILE A 60 5.23 -11.68 0.36
C ILE A 60 6.37 -10.78 -0.07
N ASP A 61 6.11 -9.88 -1.02
CA ASP A 61 7.13 -9.02 -1.62
C ASP A 61 7.30 -7.71 -0.85
N GLY A 62 6.23 -7.26 -0.18
CA GLY A 62 6.26 -6.03 0.59
C GLY A 62 5.04 -5.80 1.45
N TYR A 63 5.15 -4.76 2.26
CA TYR A 63 4.16 -4.37 3.26
C TYR A 63 3.86 -2.89 3.12
N VAL A 64 2.56 -2.56 3.16
CA VAL A 64 2.08 -1.19 2.98
C VAL A 64 1.33 -0.77 4.23
N PHE A 65 1.76 0.29 4.91
CA PHE A 65 0.97 0.82 6.01
C PHE A 65 -0.29 1.53 5.48
N GLY A 66 -1.43 1.21 6.08
CA GLY A 66 -2.66 2.01 6.01
C GLY A 66 -2.79 2.84 7.30
N PRO A 67 -2.13 4.01 7.39
CA PRO A 67 -1.89 4.69 8.67
C PRO A 67 -3.17 5.21 9.33
N ASN A 68 -4.22 5.55 8.57
CA ASN A 68 -5.49 5.98 9.15
C ASN A 68 -6.22 4.85 9.87
N ASP A 69 -6.32 3.68 9.24
CA ASP A 69 -6.95 2.51 9.85
C ASP A 69 -6.07 1.93 10.97
N PHE A 70 -4.74 1.96 10.80
CA PHE A 70 -3.79 1.62 11.87
C PHE A 70 -4.00 2.48 13.12
N ALA A 71 -4.10 3.80 12.95
CA ALA A 71 -4.38 4.72 14.06
C ALA A 71 -5.74 4.43 14.70
N ALA A 72 -6.77 4.20 13.89
CA ALA A 72 -8.10 3.82 14.38
C ALA A 72 -8.06 2.51 15.19
N SER A 73 -7.27 1.52 14.79
CA SER A 73 -7.08 0.25 15.51
C SER A 73 -6.45 0.44 16.91
N MET A 74 -5.74 1.56 17.12
CA MET A 74 -5.15 1.97 18.39
C MET A 74 -6.05 2.94 19.18
N GLY A 75 -7.24 3.27 18.68
CA GLY A 75 -8.16 4.24 19.29
C GLY A 75 -7.92 5.70 18.88
N HIS A 76 -7.02 5.97 17.93
CA HIS A 76 -6.66 7.30 17.44
C HIS A 76 -7.30 7.60 16.08
N ILE A 77 -8.63 7.70 16.05
CA ILE A 77 -9.38 7.94 14.80
C ILE A 77 -8.96 9.28 14.18
N LYS A 78 -8.55 9.26 12.90
CA LYS A 78 -8.09 10.42 12.11
C LYS A 78 -6.84 11.13 12.67
N ASP A 79 -6.11 10.51 13.60
CA ASP A 79 -4.87 11.03 14.15
C ASP A 79 -3.71 10.08 13.87
N MET A 80 -3.39 9.91 12.59
CA MET A 80 -2.33 8.98 12.18
C MET A 80 -0.93 9.42 12.60
N TYR A 81 -0.72 10.71 12.87
CA TYR A 81 0.56 11.25 13.34
C TYR A 81 0.69 11.30 14.86
N ASN A 82 -0.25 10.68 15.58
CA ASN A 82 -0.15 10.51 17.02
C ASN A 82 1.21 9.88 17.40
N PRO A 83 1.91 10.37 18.43
CA PRO A 83 3.22 9.84 18.82
C PRO A 83 3.23 8.33 19.11
N ASP A 84 2.17 7.80 19.72
CA ASP A 84 2.07 6.38 20.05
C ASP A 84 1.87 5.54 18.78
N VAL A 85 1.01 6.01 17.89
CA VAL A 85 0.79 5.40 16.56
C VAL A 85 2.08 5.36 15.76
N GLN A 86 2.79 6.49 15.68
CA GLN A 86 4.05 6.60 14.94
C GLN A 86 5.17 5.76 15.55
N SER A 87 5.18 5.59 16.88
CA SER A 87 6.11 4.69 17.57
C SER A 87 5.91 3.24 17.14
N GLU A 88 4.66 2.76 17.11
CA GLU A 88 4.35 1.38 16.68
C GLU A 88 4.61 1.16 15.19
N ILE A 89 4.28 2.13 14.33
CA ILE A 89 4.62 2.08 12.90
C ILE A 89 6.13 1.97 12.71
N LYS A 90 6.94 2.81 13.38
CA LYS A 90 8.40 2.77 13.27
C LYS A 90 9.00 1.43 13.72
N LYS A 91 8.49 0.84 14.81
CA LYS A 91 8.93 -0.48 15.27
C LYS A 91 8.66 -1.56 14.23
N ALA A 92 7.46 -1.59 13.67
CA ALA A 92 7.11 -2.57 12.65
C ALA A 92 7.83 -2.33 11.32
N ALA A 93 7.99 -1.06 10.91
CA ALA A 93 8.77 -0.67 9.74
C ALA A 93 10.22 -1.15 9.83
N ALA A 94 10.88 -1.00 10.98
CA ALA A 94 12.24 -1.50 11.18
C ALA A 94 12.35 -3.01 10.93
N VAL A 95 11.41 -3.80 11.45
CA VAL A 95 11.37 -5.26 11.23
C VAL A 95 11.17 -5.60 9.75
N ILE A 96 10.28 -4.89 9.06
CA ILE A 96 10.05 -5.07 7.62
C ILE A 96 11.33 -4.78 6.84
N LEU A 97 12.01 -3.68 7.13
CA LEU A 97 13.24 -3.30 6.44
C LEU A 97 14.38 -4.29 6.70
N ASP A 98 14.54 -4.74 7.95
CA ASP A 98 15.53 -5.74 8.33
C ASP A 98 15.30 -7.09 7.62
N SER A 99 14.06 -7.41 7.26
CA SER A 99 13.72 -8.60 6.46
C SER A 99 14.07 -8.48 4.97
N GLY A 100 14.48 -7.28 4.51
CA GLY A 100 14.77 -7.00 3.10
C GLY A 100 13.51 -6.88 2.22
N LYS A 101 12.32 -6.87 2.81
CA LYS A 101 11.04 -6.74 2.09
C LYS A 101 10.72 -5.26 1.83
N THR A 102 9.95 -5.00 0.78
CA THR A 102 9.57 -3.62 0.43
C THR A 102 8.68 -3.00 1.50
N LEU A 103 8.96 -1.77 1.90
CA LEU A 103 8.11 -0.97 2.76
C LEU A 103 7.38 0.10 1.94
N GLY A 104 6.08 0.24 2.16
CA GLY A 104 5.26 1.27 1.53
C GLY A 104 4.24 1.91 2.45
N VAL A 105 3.57 2.94 1.95
CA VAL A 105 2.50 3.64 2.65
C VAL A 105 1.38 4.04 1.68
N SER A 106 0.13 3.95 2.16
CA SER A 106 -1.05 4.45 1.46
C SER A 106 -1.62 5.68 2.14
N LEU A 107 -1.45 6.84 1.51
CA LEU A 107 -1.90 8.15 1.97
C LEU A 107 -3.08 8.60 1.12
N SER A 108 -4.14 9.06 1.78
CA SER A 108 -5.40 9.40 1.11
C SER A 108 -5.29 10.60 0.19
N MET A 109 -4.58 11.66 0.62
CA MET A 109 -4.18 12.81 -0.20
C MET A 109 -2.97 13.46 0.47
N VAL A 110 -1.84 13.53 -0.23
CA VAL A 110 -0.67 14.26 0.28
C VAL A 110 -0.81 15.75 -0.05
N LYS A 111 -0.59 16.61 0.94
CA LYS A 111 -0.70 18.06 0.76
C LYS A 111 0.61 18.80 0.89
N LYS A 112 1.63 18.15 1.44
CA LYS A 112 2.89 18.74 1.85
C LYS A 112 4.05 17.83 1.49
N ALA A 113 5.17 18.40 1.06
CA ALA A 113 6.37 17.65 0.70
C ALA A 113 6.95 16.91 1.92
N GLU A 114 6.85 17.54 3.10
CA GLU A 114 7.32 17.02 4.36
C GLU A 114 6.66 15.69 4.75
N GLU A 115 5.42 15.45 4.30
CA GLU A 115 4.76 14.15 4.50
C GLU A 115 5.47 13.05 3.69
N LEU A 116 5.86 13.34 2.44
CA LEU A 116 6.61 12.39 1.61
C LEU A 116 8.00 12.13 2.18
N GLU A 117 8.69 13.19 2.59
CA GLU A 117 10.01 13.10 3.21
C GLU A 117 9.97 12.25 4.48
N TYR A 118 8.97 12.47 5.34
CA TYR A 118 8.80 11.69 6.55
C TYR A 118 8.73 10.18 6.30
N TRP A 119 7.91 9.74 5.35
CA TRP A 119 7.76 8.33 5.02
C TRP A 119 8.96 7.79 4.23
N ARG A 120 9.55 8.58 3.34
CA ARG A 120 10.80 8.23 2.64
C ARG A 120 11.94 8.00 3.63
N ASP A 121 12.10 8.89 4.60
CA ASP A 121 13.17 8.83 5.60
C ASP A 121 12.96 7.66 6.58
N MET A 122 11.72 7.17 6.72
CA MET A 122 11.40 5.92 7.41
C MET A 122 11.80 4.67 6.59
N GLY A 123 12.13 4.82 5.30
CA GLY A 123 12.51 3.73 4.41
C GLY A 123 11.43 3.27 3.42
N CYS A 124 10.31 4.00 3.31
CA CYS A 124 9.29 3.67 2.31
C CYS A 124 9.83 3.91 0.89
N THR A 125 9.60 2.94 0.00
CA THR A 125 9.92 3.01 -1.44
C THR A 125 8.68 2.86 -2.32
N LEU A 126 7.56 2.39 -1.77
CA LEU A 126 6.27 2.30 -2.45
C LEU A 126 5.27 3.29 -1.85
N PHE A 127 4.67 4.13 -2.69
CA PHE A 127 3.77 5.19 -2.26
C PHE A 127 2.46 5.17 -3.04
N SER A 128 1.34 5.12 -2.31
CA SER A 128 0.02 5.52 -2.81
C SER A 128 -0.29 6.89 -2.23
N LEU A 129 -0.44 7.92 -3.08
CA LEU A 129 -0.40 9.34 -2.68
C LEU A 129 -1.71 10.10 -2.91
N GLY A 130 -2.79 9.38 -3.18
CA GLY A 130 -4.04 10.00 -3.57
C GLY A 130 -5.05 8.99 -4.07
N ALA A 131 -6.23 9.51 -4.38
CA ALA A 131 -7.24 8.79 -5.14
C ALA A 131 -7.80 9.70 -6.22
N ASP A 132 -8.20 9.12 -7.35
CA ASP A 132 -8.80 9.79 -8.51
C ASP A 132 -9.93 10.76 -8.13
N TYR A 133 -10.87 10.33 -7.29
CA TYR A 133 -11.97 11.15 -6.81
C TYR A 133 -11.49 12.35 -5.99
N GLY A 134 -10.35 12.21 -5.28
CA GLY A 134 -9.73 13.27 -4.50
C GLY A 134 -9.23 14.40 -5.40
N PHE A 135 -8.50 14.04 -6.46
CA PHE A 135 -7.98 14.99 -7.45
C PHE A 135 -9.11 15.69 -8.21
N ILE A 136 -10.14 14.96 -8.66
CA ILE A 136 -11.30 15.53 -9.36
C ILE A 136 -12.03 16.53 -8.45
N ARG A 137 -12.30 16.15 -7.20
CA ARG A 137 -12.98 17.01 -6.23
C ARG A 137 -12.19 18.26 -5.93
N GLU A 138 -10.88 18.15 -5.71
CA GLU A 138 -10.02 19.29 -5.41
C GLU A 138 -9.92 20.26 -6.59
N GLY A 139 -9.72 19.75 -7.81
CA GLY A 139 -9.74 20.57 -9.03
C GLY A 139 -11.08 21.31 -9.22
N ALA A 140 -12.20 20.61 -9.05
CA ALA A 140 -13.53 21.22 -9.15
C ALA A 140 -13.77 22.28 -8.07
N LYS A 141 -13.35 22.02 -6.83
CA LYS A 141 -13.46 22.97 -5.71
C LYS A 141 -12.63 24.22 -5.97
N ASN A 142 -11.40 24.08 -6.44
CA ASN A 142 -10.52 25.21 -6.73
C ASN A 142 -11.11 26.13 -7.80
N LEU A 143 -11.68 25.57 -8.86
CA LEU A 143 -12.39 26.35 -9.90
C LEU A 143 -13.61 27.07 -9.32
N LEU A 144 -14.42 26.37 -8.51
CA LEU A 144 -15.61 26.96 -7.89
C LEU A 144 -15.24 28.11 -6.95
N ASP A 145 -14.19 27.94 -6.15
CA ASP A 145 -13.72 28.96 -5.21
C ASP A 145 -13.19 30.21 -5.97
N PHE A 146 -12.46 30.02 -7.07
CA PHE A 146 -12.03 31.11 -7.97
C PHE A 146 -13.23 31.88 -8.58
N CYS A 147 -14.21 31.14 -9.13
CA CYS A 147 -15.41 31.73 -9.70
C CYS A 147 -16.22 32.50 -8.65
N ASN A 148 -16.42 31.93 -7.46
CA ASN A 148 -17.13 32.59 -6.37
C ASN A 148 -16.40 33.84 -5.84
N GLY A 149 -15.06 33.86 -5.89
CA GLY A 149 -14.30 35.06 -5.54
C GLY A 149 -14.45 36.18 -6.58
N SER A 150 -14.48 35.82 -7.86
CA SER A 150 -14.43 36.78 -8.98
C SER A 150 -15.81 37.25 -9.45
N LEU A 151 -16.85 36.44 -9.25
CA LEU A 151 -18.22 36.70 -9.71
C LEU A 151 -19.15 37.23 -8.61
N LYS A 152 -18.65 37.47 -7.39
CA LYS A 152 -19.41 38.17 -6.34
C LYS A 152 -19.75 39.58 -6.83
N ARG A 153 -21.04 39.79 -7.15
CA ARG A 153 -21.68 41.11 -7.24
C ARG A 153 -22.03 41.60 -5.84
#